data_AF-B2TMI0-F1
#
_entry.id   AF-B2TMI0-F1
#
_cell.length_a   1.000
_cell.length_b   1.000
_cell.length_c   1.000
_cell.angle_alpha   90.00
_cell.angle_beta   90.00
_cell.angle_gamma   90.00
#
_symmetry.space_group_name_H-M   'P 1'
#
loop_
_entity.id
_entity.type
_entity.pdbx_description
1 polymer ?
#
loop_
_entity_poly.entity_id
_entity_poly.type
_entity_poly.pdbx_seq_one_letter_code
_entity_poly.pdbx_strand_id
1 'polypeptide(L)'
;MKKIISILIGMLMLLSLVGCGFSEDFKQGYDSETKYVGININKIEELPVKNGNGEEIGKRGTVIYNADKITDESLTNFYNDKIKDSGYNYYTLINEKDKKQGIVSPGCIKILSHGEIDDTGSLIKADKDITID
;
A
#
# COMPACT_ATOMS: atom_id res chain seq x y z
N MET A 1 -41.93 29.40 29.00
CA MET A 1 -41.48 28.14 28.37
C MET A 1 -40.01 27.93 28.74
N LYS A 2 -39.67 27.59 29.99
CA LYS A 2 -39.41 26.25 30.58
C LYS A 2 -38.50 25.32 29.74
N LYS A 3 -37.21 25.31 30.13
CA LYS A 3 -36.23 24.18 30.16
C LYS A 3 -35.71 23.76 28.76
N ILE A 4 -34.44 23.45 28.51
CA ILE A 4 -33.50 22.60 29.26
C ILE A 4 -32.05 23.04 28.98
N ILE A 5 -31.30 23.19 30.06
CA ILE A 5 -29.85 23.41 30.18
C ILE A 5 -29.13 22.05 30.08
N SER A 6 -27.93 22.07 29.49
CA SER A 6 -26.78 21.14 29.62
C SER A 6 -27.01 19.77 30.27
N ILE A 7 -26.78 18.68 29.53
CA ILE A 7 -26.54 17.34 30.10
C ILE A 7 -25.49 16.58 29.26
N LEU A 8 -24.32 16.39 29.91
CA LEU A 8 -23.39 15.24 29.91
C LEU A 8 -22.69 14.85 28.60
N ILE A 9 -21.42 15.23 28.36
CA ILE A 9 -20.19 14.69 28.98
C ILE A 9 -20.42 13.87 30.26
N GLY A 10 -20.36 12.55 30.13
CA GLY A 10 -20.26 11.63 31.27
C GLY A 10 -21.42 10.65 31.39
N MET A 11 -21.47 9.64 30.53
CA MET A 11 -22.05 8.34 30.91
C MET A 11 -21.02 7.26 30.63
N LEU A 12 -20.03 7.27 31.52
CA LEU A 12 -19.11 6.19 31.79
C LEU A 12 -19.91 5.08 32.51
N MET A 13 -19.69 3.84 32.06
CA MET A 13 -19.99 2.57 32.73
C MET A 13 -21.46 2.18 32.92
N LEU A 14 -21.93 1.22 32.10
CA LEU A 14 -22.31 -0.14 32.52
C LEU A 14 -23.05 -0.84 31.38
N LEU A 15 -22.32 -1.64 30.60
CA LEU A 15 -22.85 -2.82 29.93
C LEU A 15 -21.73 -3.87 29.95
N SER A 16 -21.53 -4.42 31.13
CA SER A 16 -20.85 -5.68 31.34
C SER A 16 -21.68 -6.81 30.74
N LEU A 17 -21.02 -7.70 30.00
CA LEU A 17 -21.38 -9.10 29.82
C LEU A 17 -22.67 -9.39 29.04
N VAL A 18 -22.61 -9.15 27.72
CA VAL A 18 -23.03 -10.17 26.75
C VAL A 18 -21.91 -10.27 25.72
N GLY A 19 -21.09 -11.31 25.84
CA GLY A 19 -20.14 -11.68 24.79
C GLY A 19 -20.92 -12.15 23.56
N CYS A 20 -20.91 -11.31 22.52
CA CYS A 20 -21.08 -11.72 21.13
C CYS A 20 -20.21 -10.75 20.32
N GLY A 21 -19.32 -11.30 19.51
CA GLY A 21 -18.26 -10.60 18.80
C GLY A 21 -18.75 -9.32 18.11
N PHE A 22 -18.29 -8.19 18.63
CA PHE A 22 -18.40 -6.90 17.96
C PHE A 22 -17.22 -6.79 16.99
N SER A 23 -17.44 -7.34 15.80
CA SER A 23 -16.83 -7.01 14.51
C SER A 23 -15.37 -6.54 14.54
N GLU A 24 -14.44 -7.45 14.23
CA GLU A 24 -13.06 -7.15 13.84
C GLU A 24 -12.97 -6.25 12.59
N ASP A 25 -14.05 -6.16 11.81
CA ASP A 25 -14.14 -5.39 10.56
C ASP A 25 -13.94 -3.87 10.71
N PHE A 26 -14.19 -3.29 11.88
CA PHE A 26 -14.00 -1.84 12.09
C PHE A 26 -12.56 -1.45 12.44
N LYS A 27 -11.75 -2.38 12.96
CA LYS A 27 -10.31 -2.14 13.20
C LYS A 27 -9.50 -2.19 11.90
N GLN A 28 -9.93 -3.01 10.95
CA GLN A 28 -9.19 -3.27 9.71
C GLN A 28 -9.17 -2.05 8.77
N GLY A 29 -10.24 -1.25 8.77
CA GLY A 29 -10.33 -0.02 7.95
C GLY A 29 -9.40 1.10 8.43
N TYR A 30 -9.34 1.36 9.73
CA TYR A 30 -8.54 2.46 10.30
C TYR A 30 -7.03 2.16 10.32
N ASP A 31 -6.64 0.91 10.54
CA ASP A 31 -5.23 0.50 10.64
C ASP A 31 -4.57 0.37 9.25
N SER A 32 -5.32 -0.01 8.22
CA SER A 32 -4.82 -0.03 6.84
C SER A 32 -4.67 1.36 6.21
N GLU A 33 -5.54 2.31 6.58
CA GLU A 33 -5.47 3.71 6.10
C GLU A 33 -4.21 4.42 6.57
N THR A 34 -3.67 4.06 7.74
CA THR A 34 -2.42 4.63 8.28
C THR A 34 -1.17 3.81 7.94
N LYS A 35 -1.29 2.49 7.77
CA LYS A 35 -0.12 1.63 7.47
C LYS A 35 0.45 1.83 6.06
N TYR A 36 -0.42 2.12 5.09
CA TYR A 36 -0.05 2.26 3.68
C TYR A 36 -0.42 3.64 3.13
N VAL A 37 -0.17 4.69 3.92
CA VAL A 37 -0.53 6.07 3.53
C VAL A 37 0.05 6.38 2.15
N GLY A 38 -0.82 6.83 1.26
CA GLY A 38 -0.47 7.18 -0.11
C GLY A 38 -0.34 5.99 -1.07
N ILE A 39 -0.64 4.74 -0.69
CA ILE A 39 -0.60 3.59 -1.60
C ILE A 39 -2.01 3.00 -1.75
N ASN A 40 -2.48 2.83 -2.99
CA ASN A 40 -3.82 2.29 -3.26
C ASN A 40 -3.84 0.75 -3.23
N ILE A 41 -3.73 0.17 -2.04
CA ILE A 41 -3.64 -1.28 -1.83
C ILE A 41 -4.86 -2.09 -2.32
N ASN A 42 -6.00 -1.44 -2.52
CA ASN A 42 -7.23 -2.08 -3.00
C ASN A 42 -7.21 -2.30 -4.52
N LYS A 43 -6.21 -1.74 -5.22
CA LYS A 43 -6.08 -1.80 -6.68
C LYS A 43 -4.67 -2.23 -7.09
N ILE A 44 -4.31 -3.44 -6.68
CA ILE A 44 -3.13 -4.13 -7.18
C ILE A 44 -3.50 -4.88 -8.46
N GLU A 45 -2.79 -4.60 -9.54
CA GLU A 45 -2.95 -5.29 -10.82
C GLU A 45 -1.77 -6.26 -11.04
N GLU A 46 -2.02 -7.42 -11.65
CA GLU A 46 -0.97 -8.36 -12.02
C GLU A 46 -0.73 -8.29 -13.53
N LEU A 47 0.54 -8.14 -13.92
CA LEU A 47 0.98 -8.16 -15.31
C LEU A 47 1.96 -9.33 -15.54
N PRO A 48 1.88 -10.04 -16.68
CA PRO A 48 2.86 -11.07 -17.00
C PRO A 48 4.21 -10.43 -17.33
N VAL A 49 5.28 -11.02 -16.82
CA VAL A 49 6.65 -10.71 -17.23
C VAL A 49 7.03 -11.67 -18.35
N LYS A 50 7.37 -11.13 -19.52
CA LYS A 50 7.69 -11.92 -20.70
C LYS A 50 9.17 -11.85 -21.05
N ASN A 51 9.73 -12.97 -21.54
CA ASN A 51 11.07 -12.98 -22.12
C ASN A 51 11.09 -12.34 -23.52
N GLY A 52 12.27 -12.27 -24.15
CA GLY A 52 12.42 -11.72 -25.50
C GLY A 52 11.67 -12.48 -26.60
N ASN A 53 11.24 -13.72 -26.32
CA ASN A 53 10.42 -14.54 -27.23
C ASN A 53 8.91 -14.39 -26.96
N GLY A 54 8.52 -13.61 -25.95
CA GLY A 54 7.13 -13.39 -25.56
C GLY A 54 6.56 -14.44 -24.60
N GLU A 55 7.35 -15.40 -24.14
CA GLU A 55 6.92 -16.41 -23.15
C GLU A 55 6.87 -15.80 -21.76
N GLU A 56 5.83 -16.15 -20.99
CA GLU A 56 5.71 -15.71 -19.60
C GLU A 56 6.74 -16.44 -18.72
N ILE A 57 7.58 -15.66 -18.06
CA ILE A 57 8.66 -16.13 -17.17
C ILE A 57 8.42 -15.71 -15.71
N GLY A 58 7.25 -15.15 -15.43
CA GLY A 58 6.97 -14.56 -14.14
C GLY A 58 5.84 -13.54 -14.15
N LYS A 59 5.66 -12.89 -13.00
CA LYS A 59 4.64 -11.88 -12.79
C LYS A 59 5.21 -10.59 -12.20
N ARG A 60 4.53 -9.48 -12.49
CA ARG A 60 4.75 -8.16 -11.91
C ARG A 60 3.47 -7.71 -11.23
N GLY A 61 3.56 -7.33 -9.96
CA GLY A 61 2.49 -6.58 -9.29
C GLY A 61 2.61 -5.09 -9.62
N THR A 62 1.51 -4.40 -9.86
CA THR A 62 1.48 -2.94 -10.03
C THR A 62 0.43 -2.30 -9.14
N VAL A 63 0.72 -1.11 -8.63
CA VAL A 63 -0.20 -0.36 -7.77
C VAL A 63 0.01 1.14 -7.97
N ILE A 64 -1.03 1.95 -7.79
CA ILE A 64 -0.91 3.41 -7.85
C ILE A 64 -0.55 3.97 -6.47
N TYR A 65 0.36 4.94 -6.42
CA TYR A 65 0.66 5.70 -5.21
C TYR A 65 0.57 7.21 -5.42
N ASN A 66 0.26 7.93 -4.34
CA ASN A 66 0.22 9.38 -4.28
C ASN A 66 1.55 9.91 -3.71
N ALA A 67 2.33 10.58 -4.56
CA ALA A 67 3.65 11.07 -4.20
C ALA A 67 3.67 12.17 -3.13
N ASP A 68 2.57 12.89 -2.90
CA ASP A 68 2.51 13.91 -1.85
C ASP A 68 2.28 13.34 -0.45
N LYS A 69 1.77 12.10 -0.39
CA LYS A 69 1.31 11.47 0.86
C LYS A 69 2.20 10.33 1.31
N ILE A 70 2.84 9.64 0.38
CA ILE A 70 3.62 8.44 0.68
C ILE A 70 4.76 8.73 1.66
N THR A 71 5.00 7.78 2.57
CA THR A 71 6.08 7.86 3.56
C THR A 71 7.03 6.66 3.43
N ASP A 72 8.25 6.82 3.93
CA ASP A 72 9.24 5.72 3.97
C ASP A 72 8.73 4.53 4.81
N GLU A 73 7.98 4.81 5.88
CA GLU A 73 7.30 3.78 6.69
C GLU A 73 6.23 3.04 5.89
N SER A 74 5.41 3.75 5.11
CA SER A 74 4.39 3.12 4.25
C SER A 74 5.02 2.24 3.18
N LEU A 75 6.14 2.69 2.58
CA LEU A 75 6.92 1.90 1.63
C LEU A 75 7.51 0.63 2.27
N THR A 76 8.07 0.76 3.47
CA THR A 76 8.64 -0.37 4.23
C THR A 76 7.56 -1.38 4.59
N ASN A 77 6.41 -0.91 5.08
CA ASN A 77 5.27 -1.75 5.40
C ASN A 77 4.73 -2.47 4.16
N PHE A 78 4.56 -1.72 3.06
CA PHE A 78 4.09 -2.30 1.79
C PHE A 78 5.07 -3.34 1.26
N TYR A 79 6.37 -3.07 1.31
CA TYR A 79 7.40 -4.03 0.92
C TYR A 79 7.28 -5.32 1.73
N ASN A 80 7.27 -5.23 3.06
CA ASN A 80 7.25 -6.40 3.93
C ASN A 80 5.97 -7.23 3.82
N ASP A 81 4.83 -6.59 3.58
CA ASP A 81 3.53 -7.27 3.57
C ASP A 81 3.06 -7.73 2.18
N LYS A 82 3.47 -7.02 1.11
CA LYS A 82 2.90 -7.19 -0.23
C LYS A 82 3.93 -7.55 -1.30
N ILE A 83 5.21 -7.21 -1.10
CA ILE A 83 6.26 -7.46 -2.09
C ILE A 83 7.08 -8.68 -1.66
N LYS A 84 7.60 -8.64 -0.44
CA LYS A 84 8.37 -9.72 0.15
C LYS A 84 7.53 -11.00 0.16
N ASP A 85 8.11 -12.09 -0.31
CA ASP A 85 7.48 -13.41 -0.38
C ASP A 85 6.21 -13.49 -1.26
N SER A 86 5.92 -12.47 -2.08
CA SER A 86 4.76 -12.45 -3.01
C SER A 86 4.85 -13.48 -4.15
N GLY A 87 6.06 -13.96 -4.45
CA GLY A 87 6.35 -14.79 -5.62
C GLY A 87 6.41 -14.01 -6.94
N TYR A 88 6.21 -12.69 -6.93
CA TYR A 88 6.40 -11.86 -8.12
C TYR A 88 7.89 -11.59 -8.37
N ASN A 89 8.26 -11.49 -9.65
CA ASN A 89 9.61 -11.12 -10.06
C ASN A 89 9.86 -9.63 -9.80
N TYR A 90 8.82 -8.82 -9.99
CA TYR A 90 8.88 -7.38 -9.84
C TYR A 90 7.61 -6.83 -9.20
N TYR A 91 7.74 -5.66 -8.59
CA TYR A 91 6.62 -4.83 -8.17
C TYR A 91 6.86 -3.40 -8.65
N THR A 92 5.81 -2.72 -9.12
CA THR A 92 5.88 -1.30 -9.52
C THR A 92 4.80 -0.49 -8.81
N LEU A 93 5.22 0.51 -8.05
CA LEU A 93 4.35 1.57 -7.57
C LEU A 93 4.40 2.70 -8.61
N ILE A 94 3.28 2.99 -9.28
CA ILE A 94 3.16 4.00 -10.34
C ILE A 94 2.66 5.29 -9.72
N ASN A 95 3.33 6.41 -10.00
CA ASN A 95 2.95 7.71 -9.45
C ASN A 95 1.63 8.18 -10.07
N GLU A 96 0.67 8.52 -9.20
CA GLU A 96 -0.66 9.00 -9.58
C GLU A 96 -0.61 10.26 -10.46
N LYS A 97 0.33 11.17 -10.20
CA LYS A 97 0.45 12.46 -10.89
C LYS A 97 1.23 12.35 -12.20
N ASP A 98 2.24 11.49 -12.25
CA ASP A 98 3.08 11.27 -13.42
C ASP A 98 3.32 9.78 -13.64
N LYS A 99 2.58 9.19 -14.57
CA LYS A 99 2.64 7.75 -14.85
C LYS A 99 3.96 7.29 -15.48
N LYS A 100 4.84 8.23 -15.88
CA LYS A 100 6.20 7.91 -16.33
C LYS A 100 7.18 7.80 -15.18
N GLN A 101 6.75 8.05 -13.95
CA GLN A 101 7.57 7.94 -12.75
C GLN A 101 7.01 6.85 -11.83
N GLY A 102 7.91 6.12 -11.18
CA GLY A 102 7.50 5.06 -10.26
C GLY A 102 8.62 4.57 -9.37
N ILE A 103 8.27 3.63 -8.51
CA ILE A 103 9.17 2.90 -7.63
C ILE A 103 9.11 1.43 -8.02
N VAL A 104 10.24 0.86 -8.43
CA VAL A 104 10.34 -0.53 -8.87
C VAL A 104 11.12 -1.33 -7.82
N SER A 105 10.56 -2.47 -7.42
CA SER A 105 11.22 -3.43 -6.53
C SER A 105 11.40 -4.77 -7.24
N PRO A 106 12.62 -5.33 -7.28
CA PRO A 106 12.79 -6.73 -7.63
C PRO A 106 12.35 -7.59 -6.43
N GLY A 107 11.45 -8.55 -6.65
CA GLY A 107 10.80 -9.28 -5.54
C GLY A 107 11.75 -10.11 -4.66
N CYS A 108 13.00 -10.31 -5.06
CA CYS A 108 14.00 -11.10 -4.34
C CYS A 108 15.02 -10.27 -3.53
N ILE A 109 15.04 -8.95 -3.66
CA ILE A 109 16.00 -8.09 -2.94
C ILE A 109 15.32 -6.89 -2.29
N LYS A 110 15.85 -6.45 -1.15
CA LYS A 110 15.32 -5.36 -0.35
C LYS A 110 15.67 -3.96 -0.91
N ILE A 111 15.46 -3.75 -2.20
CA ILE A 111 15.75 -2.46 -2.88
C ILE A 111 14.48 -1.94 -3.54
N LEU A 112 14.24 -0.65 -3.37
CA LEU A 112 13.23 0.13 -4.07
C LEU A 112 13.93 1.20 -4.91
N SER A 113 13.82 1.10 -6.22
CA SER A 113 14.42 2.06 -7.17
C SER A 113 13.36 3.02 -7.67
N HIS A 114 13.50 4.30 -7.32
CA HIS A 114 12.67 5.38 -7.84
C HIS A 114 13.24 5.90 -9.16
N GLY A 115 12.38 6.12 -10.15
CA GLY A 115 12.76 6.82 -11.37
C GLY A 115 11.77 6.65 -12.52
N GLU A 116 12.27 6.84 -13.74
CA GLU A 116 11.48 6.77 -14.96
C GLU A 116 11.10 5.32 -15.29
N ILE A 117 9.83 5.09 -15.60
CA ILE A 117 9.27 3.79 -15.99
C ILE A 117 8.64 3.85 -17.38
N ASP A 118 8.65 2.72 -18.07
CA ASP A 118 7.90 2.54 -19.32
C ASP A 118 6.42 2.21 -19.06
N ASP A 119 5.66 2.00 -20.14
CA ASP A 119 4.24 1.65 -20.11
C ASP A 119 3.94 0.27 -19.50
N THR A 120 4.96 -0.58 -19.36
CA THR A 120 4.87 -1.88 -18.66
C THR A 120 5.22 -1.78 -17.18
N GLY A 121 5.58 -0.59 -16.71
CA GLY A 121 6.06 -0.34 -15.34
C GLY A 121 7.50 -0.79 -15.11
N SER A 122 8.28 -1.04 -16.17
CA SER A 122 9.70 -1.39 -16.07
C SER A 122 10.55 -0.14 -15.93
N LEU A 123 11.60 -0.21 -15.10
CA LEU A 123 12.49 0.91 -14.85
C LEU A 123 13.37 1.18 -16.08
N ILE A 124 13.28 2.38 -16.64
CA ILE A 124 14.14 2.89 -17.71
C ILE A 124 15.40 3.49 -17.10
N LYS A 125 15.24 4.30 -16.06
CA LYS A 125 16.33 5.04 -15.41
C LYS A 125 16.04 5.23 -13.92
N ALA A 126 16.98 4.83 -13.07
CA ALA A 126 16.93 5.09 -11.64
C ALA A 126 17.47 6.49 -11.31
N ASP A 127 16.77 7.21 -10.44
CA ASP A 127 17.21 8.48 -9.87
C ASP A 127 17.66 8.33 -8.41
N LYS A 128 17.03 7.39 -7.67
CA LYS A 128 17.33 7.13 -6.26
C LYS A 128 16.99 5.68 -5.91
N ASP A 129 17.87 5.06 -5.13
CA ASP A 129 17.60 3.76 -4.50
C ASP A 129 17.35 3.91 -3.00
N ILE A 130 16.43 3.12 -2.47
CA ILE A 130 16.13 3.00 -1.05
C ILE A 130 16.30 1.53 -0.68
N THR A 131 17.17 1.26 0.29
CA THR A 131 17.32 -0.07 0.89
C THR A 131 16.32 -0.22 2.03
N ILE A 132 15.62 -1.36 2.07
CA ILE A 132 14.74 -1.72 3.17
C ILE A 132 15.55 -2.58 4.16
N ASP A 133 15.49 -2.24 5.44
CA ASP A 133 16.22 -2.96 6.50
C ASP A 133 15.56 -4.31 6.89
#